data_AF-A0A9D9C6K0-F1
#
_entry.id   AF-A0A9D9C6K0-F1
#
_cell.length_a   1.000
_cell.length_b   1.000
_cell.length_c   1.000
_cell.angle_alpha   90.00
_cell.angle_beta   90.00
_cell.angle_gamma   90.00
#
_symmetry.space_group_name_H-M   'P 1'
#
loop_
_entity.id
_entity.type
_entity.pdbx_description
1 polymer ?
#
loop_
_entity_poly.entity_id
_entity_poly.type
_entity_poly.pdbx_seq_one_letter_code
_entity_poly.pdbx_strand_id
1 'polypeptide(L)'
;MAKYVTDSEFRRQVRVCLDENMSSEVLQYLEDVDTLSLDDIIDSKVEDAALSVVRSAPISKLGDISKSLDGVPDIAQRAPYKGVMRLPIDFERLVRFKMRGWPLALYGAQPPLSPYYEQANSEFSVFGTKDRPVVFLVPSADNASDLCAEIFCASSQHDVLDGCTYVAKPKKEEVILSEDTDDSDNGGNEGGNEGGNDGETPIEPDFVNLGLPSGTLWAKCNVGADSPEGFGNYFAWGETEPKSDYSWLTYKHSSEDYIGSPTKYTKEDGITVLEDEDDAARVVLGEGWFTPTRAQLWELVCGEYTIVEWTKQNGVNGHLITSKVNGNSIFLPASGSISGSITQGEGLYGKYWSSTLGKGDKYACIMESQERGCGMSSEKLRYEGYAIRPVFVPEGKRGLKKPRVEEEETKTTESWKILLGENLVRPTVYYAAYLTALAVKDDNAAEKLLATATSLIEN
;
A
#
# COMPACT_ATOMS: atom_id res chain seq x y z
N MET A 1 -23.62 -11.11 3.60
CA MET A 1 -23.10 -9.81 3.10
C MET A 1 -21.62 -9.72 3.45
N ALA A 2 -20.80 -8.98 2.69
CA ALA A 2 -19.41 -8.78 3.10
C ALA A 2 -19.34 -7.83 4.30
N LYS A 3 -18.40 -8.09 5.21
CA LYS A 3 -18.16 -7.23 6.37
C LYS A 3 -16.68 -7.12 6.66
N TYR A 4 -16.32 -5.99 7.24
CA TYR A 4 -15.00 -5.80 7.82
C TYR A 4 -14.91 -6.56 9.14
N VAL A 5 -13.92 -7.44 9.25
CA VAL A 5 -13.56 -8.12 10.48
C VAL A 5 -12.35 -7.42 11.07
N THR A 6 -12.44 -7.05 12.34
CA THR A 6 -11.44 -6.25 13.03
C THR A 6 -10.41 -7.16 13.68
N ASP A 7 -9.19 -6.67 13.88
CA ASP A 7 -8.08 -7.44 14.46
C ASP A 7 -8.41 -7.97 15.86
N SER A 8 -9.07 -7.17 16.70
CA SER A 8 -9.46 -7.56 18.06
C SER A 8 -10.40 -8.77 18.06
N GLU A 9 -11.46 -8.73 17.25
CA GLU A 9 -12.42 -9.81 17.12
C GLU A 9 -11.79 -11.02 16.43
N PHE A 10 -10.96 -10.79 15.41
CA PHE A 10 -10.28 -11.87 14.69
C PHE A 10 -9.31 -12.64 15.60
N ARG A 11 -8.42 -11.94 16.32
CA ARG A 11 -7.46 -12.55 17.26
C ARG A 11 -8.20 -13.35 18.32
N ARG A 12 -9.26 -12.78 18.91
CA ARG A 12 -10.09 -13.46 19.91
C ARG A 12 -10.63 -14.79 19.39
N GLN A 13 -11.19 -14.81 18.18
CA GLN A 13 -11.73 -16.04 17.58
C GLN A 13 -10.63 -17.06 17.24
N VAL A 14 -9.46 -16.60 16.77
CA VAL A 14 -8.31 -17.50 16.48
C VAL A 14 -7.78 -18.15 17.75
N ARG A 15 -7.63 -17.39 18.85
CA ARG A 15 -7.19 -17.96 20.14
C ARG A 15 -8.14 -19.04 20.66
N VAL A 16 -9.46 -18.77 20.62
CA VAL A 16 -10.47 -19.79 20.99
C VAL A 16 -10.30 -21.07 20.16
N CYS A 17 -10.07 -20.94 18.85
CA CYS A 17 -9.84 -22.12 18.01
C CYS A 17 -8.55 -22.87 18.37
N LEU A 18 -7.47 -22.16 18.70
CA LEU A 18 -6.21 -22.77 19.15
C LEU A 18 -6.41 -23.50 20.47
N ASP A 19 -7.01 -22.85 21.48
CA ASP A 19 -7.22 -23.41 22.82
C ASP A 19 -8.07 -24.68 22.80
N GLU A 20 -9.08 -24.74 21.94
CA GLU A 20 -9.93 -25.93 21.76
C GLU A 20 -9.22 -27.12 21.09
N ASN A 21 -8.11 -26.87 20.38
CA ASN A 21 -7.47 -27.88 19.52
C ASN A 21 -6.03 -28.24 19.94
N MET A 22 -5.37 -27.43 20.76
CA MET A 22 -3.98 -27.65 21.18
C MET A 22 -3.82 -28.74 22.24
N SER A 23 -2.65 -29.35 22.24
CA SER A 23 -2.26 -30.37 23.21
C SER A 23 -1.73 -29.74 24.52
N SER A 24 -1.96 -30.42 25.65
CA SER A 24 -1.56 -29.93 26.98
C SER A 24 -0.06 -29.67 27.16
N GLU A 25 0.79 -30.30 26.32
CA GLU A 25 2.25 -30.14 26.35
C GLU A 25 2.71 -28.84 25.66
N VAL A 26 1.98 -28.37 24.64
CA VAL A 26 2.28 -27.12 23.92
C VAL A 26 1.71 -25.90 24.65
N LEU A 27 0.63 -26.07 25.40
CA LEU A 27 0.09 -25.03 26.29
C LEU A 27 1.14 -24.54 27.31
N GLN A 28 1.99 -25.44 27.82
CA GLN A 28 3.10 -25.07 28.71
C GLN A 28 4.21 -24.27 28.00
N TYR A 29 4.45 -24.53 26.70
CA TYR A 29 5.41 -23.76 25.92
C TYR A 29 4.88 -22.36 25.59
N LEU A 30 3.56 -22.21 25.42
CA LEU A 30 2.94 -20.91 25.19
C LEU A 30 2.71 -20.09 26.45
N GLU A 31 2.69 -20.71 27.64
CA GLU A 31 2.78 -19.95 28.91
C GLU A 31 4.08 -19.14 28.99
N ASP A 32 5.16 -19.60 28.32
CA ASP A 32 6.45 -18.89 28.20
C ASP A 32 6.50 -17.91 27.01
N VAL A 33 5.53 -17.95 26.09
CA VAL A 33 5.42 -17.07 24.93
C VAL A 33 4.47 -15.93 25.27
N ASP A 34 4.99 -14.71 25.40
CA ASP A 34 4.18 -13.53 25.75
C ASP A 34 2.92 -13.44 24.86
N THR A 35 1.74 -13.19 25.45
CA THR A 35 0.46 -13.09 24.70
C THR A 35 0.54 -12.14 23.50
N LEU A 36 1.34 -11.08 23.61
CA LEU A 36 1.63 -10.13 22.53
C LEU A 36 2.35 -10.79 21.35
N SER A 37 3.28 -11.69 21.61
CA SER A 37 4.01 -12.42 20.57
C SER A 37 3.15 -13.47 19.86
N LEU A 38 2.16 -14.06 20.53
CA LEU A 38 1.18 -14.92 19.88
C LEU A 38 0.24 -14.10 18.97
N ASP A 39 -0.16 -12.92 19.41
CA ASP A 39 -0.96 -12.00 18.61
C ASP A 39 -0.23 -11.52 17.35
N ASP A 40 1.07 -11.22 17.46
CA ASP A 40 1.91 -10.86 16.32
C ASP A 40 1.99 -12.01 15.30
N ILE A 41 2.08 -13.26 15.79
CA ILE A 41 2.03 -14.43 14.91
C ILE A 41 0.67 -14.52 14.22
N ILE A 42 -0.44 -14.45 14.97
CA ILE A 42 -1.80 -14.50 14.40
C ILE A 42 -1.98 -13.41 13.33
N ASP A 43 -1.55 -12.20 13.64
CA ASP A 43 -1.62 -11.05 12.76
C ASP A 43 -0.77 -11.25 11.51
N SER A 44 0.40 -11.91 11.61
CA SER A 44 1.19 -12.27 10.43
C SER A 44 0.52 -13.30 9.51
N LYS A 45 -0.48 -14.05 10.00
CA LYS A 45 -1.12 -15.16 9.26
C LYS A 45 -2.48 -14.82 8.65
N VAL A 46 -3.14 -13.74 9.05
CA VAL A 46 -4.52 -13.47 8.61
C VAL A 46 -4.64 -13.24 7.09
N GLU A 47 -3.71 -12.53 6.46
CA GLU A 47 -3.77 -12.30 5.00
C GLU A 47 -3.57 -13.61 4.23
N ASP A 48 -2.58 -14.43 4.64
CA ASP A 48 -2.34 -15.75 4.05
C ASP A 48 -3.53 -16.70 4.24
N ALA A 49 -4.17 -16.65 5.42
CA ALA A 49 -5.37 -17.43 5.72
C ALA A 49 -6.55 -16.99 4.85
N ALA A 50 -6.83 -15.68 4.80
CA ALA A 50 -7.90 -15.12 4.00
C ALA A 50 -7.71 -15.42 2.51
N LEU A 51 -6.48 -15.28 2.02
CA LEU A 51 -6.09 -15.59 0.65
C LEU A 51 -6.31 -17.07 0.33
N SER A 52 -5.90 -17.98 1.22
CA SER A 52 -6.07 -19.43 1.05
C SER A 52 -7.55 -19.83 1.01
N VAL A 53 -8.38 -19.22 1.87
CA VAL A 53 -9.84 -19.42 1.88
C VAL A 53 -10.47 -18.90 0.59
N VAL A 54 -10.11 -17.68 0.15
CA VAL A 54 -10.63 -17.10 -1.10
C VAL A 54 -10.25 -17.93 -2.32
N ARG A 55 -9.05 -18.51 -2.36
CA ARG A 55 -8.61 -19.40 -3.44
C ARG A 55 -9.40 -20.70 -3.50
N SER A 56 -9.77 -21.25 -2.34
CA SER A 56 -10.35 -22.59 -2.23
C SER A 56 -11.89 -22.58 -2.21
N ALA A 57 -12.52 -21.47 -1.82
CA ALA A 57 -13.97 -21.39 -1.66
C ALA A 57 -14.76 -21.70 -2.95
N PRO A 58 -15.95 -22.31 -2.88
CA PRO A 58 -16.84 -22.37 -4.02
C PRO A 58 -17.20 -20.96 -4.53
N ILE A 59 -17.33 -20.79 -5.85
CA ILE A 59 -17.67 -19.50 -6.48
C ILE A 59 -18.98 -18.90 -5.92
N SER A 60 -19.92 -19.76 -5.53
CA SER A 60 -21.19 -19.37 -4.89
C SER A 60 -21.03 -18.61 -3.57
N LYS A 61 -19.90 -18.78 -2.87
CA LYS A 61 -19.60 -18.09 -1.60
C LYS A 61 -18.83 -16.78 -1.78
N LEU A 62 -18.42 -16.45 -3.02
CA LEU A 62 -17.57 -15.29 -3.31
C LEU A 62 -18.35 -14.03 -3.71
N GLY A 63 -19.65 -14.14 -4.01
CA GLY A 63 -20.44 -13.03 -4.57
C GLY A 63 -20.38 -11.75 -3.73
N ASP A 64 -20.44 -11.88 -2.41
CA ASP A 64 -20.46 -10.76 -1.47
C ASP A 64 -19.19 -9.89 -1.47
N ILE A 65 -18.03 -10.47 -1.81
CA ILE A 65 -16.73 -9.79 -1.87
C ILE A 65 -16.25 -9.55 -3.30
N SER A 66 -17.11 -9.83 -4.28
CA SER A 66 -16.76 -9.74 -5.67
C SER A 66 -16.91 -8.30 -6.17
N LYS A 67 -15.90 -7.82 -6.90
CA LYS A 67 -15.86 -6.50 -7.53
C LYS A 67 -16.22 -6.63 -9.00
N SER A 68 -17.08 -5.73 -9.50
CA SER A 68 -17.32 -5.63 -10.94
C SER A 68 -16.20 -4.83 -11.60
N LEU A 69 -15.74 -5.31 -12.75
CA LEU A 69 -14.83 -4.58 -13.63
C LEU A 69 -15.70 -3.81 -14.65
N ASP A 70 -16.38 -2.77 -14.20
CA ASP A 70 -17.22 -1.91 -15.03
C ASP A 70 -16.38 -0.74 -15.60
N GLY A 71 -16.38 -0.55 -16.93
CA GLY A 71 -15.60 0.50 -17.60
C GLY A 71 -14.41 0.03 -18.45
N VAL A 72 -14.54 -1.11 -19.12
CA VAL A 72 -13.74 -1.68 -20.25
C VAL A 72 -12.23 -1.35 -20.27
N PRO A 73 -11.36 -2.28 -19.82
CA PRO A 73 -10.06 -2.42 -20.46
C PRO A 73 -10.26 -2.94 -21.89
N ASP A 74 -9.68 -2.28 -22.90
CA ASP A 74 -9.69 -2.76 -24.28
C ASP A 74 -9.15 -4.20 -24.32
N ILE A 75 -9.97 -5.14 -24.84
CA ILE A 75 -9.48 -6.47 -25.19
C ILE A 75 -8.62 -6.29 -26.43
N ALA A 76 -7.31 -6.34 -26.24
CA ALA A 76 -6.36 -6.20 -27.33
C ALA A 76 -6.38 -7.48 -28.18
N GLN A 77 -6.87 -7.38 -29.42
CA GLN A 77 -6.83 -8.50 -30.35
C GLN A 77 -5.37 -8.83 -30.69
N ARG A 78 -4.96 -10.09 -30.47
CA ARG A 78 -3.60 -10.58 -30.79
C ARG A 78 -3.58 -11.57 -31.95
N ALA A 79 -4.68 -12.28 -32.19
CA ALA A 79 -4.89 -13.14 -33.36
C ALA A 79 -6.40 -13.19 -33.68
N PRO A 80 -6.87 -13.64 -34.86
CA PRO A 80 -8.30 -13.64 -35.23
C PRO A 80 -9.27 -14.37 -34.28
N TYR A 81 -8.73 -15.20 -33.37
CA TYR A 81 -9.44 -15.99 -32.38
C TYR A 81 -8.94 -15.72 -30.94
N LYS A 82 -8.00 -14.77 -30.74
CA LYS A 82 -7.37 -14.51 -29.45
C LYS A 82 -7.38 -13.02 -29.09
N GLY A 83 -8.02 -12.71 -27.96
CA GLY A 83 -7.98 -11.41 -27.29
C GLY A 83 -7.18 -11.48 -25.99
N VAL A 84 -6.63 -10.36 -25.55
CA VAL A 84 -5.92 -10.26 -24.26
C VAL A 84 -6.47 -9.08 -23.47
N MET A 85 -6.82 -9.33 -22.22
CA MET A 85 -7.33 -8.32 -21.29
C MET A 85 -6.42 -8.23 -20.06
N ARG A 86 -6.00 -7.01 -19.70
CA ARG A 86 -5.27 -6.77 -18.45
C ARG A 86 -6.22 -6.91 -17.26
N LEU A 87 -5.73 -7.51 -16.18
CA LEU A 87 -6.48 -7.66 -14.93
C LEU A 87 -6.00 -6.62 -13.91
N PRO A 88 -6.84 -6.24 -12.93
CA PRO A 88 -6.43 -5.40 -11.82
C PRO A 88 -5.23 -5.96 -11.06
N ILE A 89 -4.40 -5.10 -10.47
CA ILE A 89 -3.22 -5.52 -9.70
C ILE A 89 -3.59 -6.32 -8.44
N ASP A 90 -4.76 -6.01 -7.87
CA ASP A 90 -5.34 -6.71 -6.74
C ASP A 90 -6.10 -7.96 -7.16
N PHE A 91 -6.16 -8.32 -8.45
CA PHE A 91 -6.87 -9.51 -8.92
C PHE A 91 -6.31 -10.77 -8.26
N GLU A 92 -7.21 -11.55 -7.65
CA GLU A 92 -6.89 -12.87 -7.12
C GLU A 92 -7.62 -13.97 -7.88
N ARG A 93 -8.95 -13.83 -8.03
CA ARG A 93 -9.77 -14.92 -8.54
C ARG A 93 -10.92 -14.43 -9.41
N LEU A 94 -11.07 -15.06 -10.57
CA LEU A 94 -12.21 -14.83 -11.45
C LEU A 94 -13.49 -15.46 -10.89
N VAL A 95 -14.56 -14.67 -10.76
CA VAL A 95 -15.88 -15.14 -10.32
C VAL A 95 -16.79 -15.34 -11.53
N ARG A 96 -16.83 -14.34 -12.43
CA ARG A 96 -17.68 -14.35 -13.62
C ARG A 96 -16.99 -13.61 -14.75
N PHE A 97 -17.06 -14.15 -15.96
CA PHE A 97 -16.59 -13.49 -17.17
C PHE A 97 -17.56 -13.75 -18.30
N LYS A 98 -18.05 -12.68 -18.93
CA LYS A 98 -18.99 -12.81 -20.03
C LYS A 98 -18.69 -11.76 -21.08
N MET A 99 -18.59 -12.20 -22.32
CA MET A 99 -18.60 -11.30 -23.48
C MET A 99 -19.99 -11.19 -24.06
N ARG A 100 -20.24 -10.07 -24.73
CA ARG A 100 -21.50 -9.80 -25.42
C ARG A 100 -21.73 -10.86 -26.50
N GLY A 101 -22.92 -11.47 -26.50
CA GLY A 101 -23.29 -12.51 -27.45
C GLY A 101 -22.92 -13.94 -27.04
N TRP A 102 -22.21 -14.14 -25.92
CA TRP A 102 -22.07 -15.48 -25.34
C TRP A 102 -23.38 -15.92 -24.67
N PRO A 103 -23.84 -17.17 -24.89
CA PRO A 103 -25.07 -17.68 -24.29
C PRO A 103 -24.94 -17.86 -22.77
N LEU A 104 -23.73 -18.14 -22.28
CA LEU A 104 -23.44 -18.36 -20.87
C LEU A 104 -22.20 -17.58 -20.43
N ALA A 105 -22.16 -17.21 -19.16
CA ALA A 105 -20.94 -16.69 -18.55
C ALA A 105 -19.98 -17.83 -18.19
N LEU A 106 -18.69 -17.52 -18.19
CA LEU A 106 -17.61 -18.37 -17.73
C LEU A 106 -17.34 -18.10 -16.25
N TYR A 107 -17.30 -19.15 -15.44
CA TYR A 107 -17.13 -19.09 -13.98
C TYR A 107 -15.80 -19.77 -13.61
N GLY A 108 -14.70 -19.03 -13.71
CA GLY A 108 -13.34 -19.50 -13.48
C GLY A 108 -12.53 -19.69 -14.76
N ALA A 109 -11.25 -19.34 -14.70
CA ALA A 109 -10.32 -19.43 -15.82
C ALA A 109 -9.35 -20.61 -15.66
N GLN A 110 -8.80 -21.08 -16.78
CA GLN A 110 -7.90 -22.22 -16.82
C GLN A 110 -6.46 -21.79 -16.50
N PRO A 111 -5.68 -22.62 -15.78
CA PRO A 111 -4.26 -22.36 -15.57
C PRO A 111 -3.47 -22.62 -16.87
N PRO A 112 -2.32 -21.94 -17.07
CA PRO A 112 -1.50 -22.04 -18.28
C PRO A 112 -0.79 -23.40 -18.42
N LEU A 113 -0.60 -24.12 -17.31
CA LEU A 113 0.04 -25.44 -17.27
C LEU A 113 -0.88 -26.59 -17.74
N SER A 114 -2.06 -26.26 -18.26
CA SER A 114 -2.99 -27.26 -18.77
C SER A 114 -2.60 -27.70 -20.18
N PRO A 115 -2.67 -29.00 -20.52
CA PRO A 115 -2.53 -29.47 -21.92
C PRO A 115 -3.49 -28.77 -22.90
N TYR A 116 -4.57 -28.19 -22.37
CA TYR A 116 -5.53 -27.38 -23.14
C TYR A 116 -4.94 -26.04 -23.62
N TYR A 117 -3.90 -25.49 -22.97
CA TYR A 117 -3.29 -24.21 -23.37
C TYR A 117 -2.49 -24.33 -24.67
N GLU A 118 -1.71 -25.41 -24.83
CA GLU A 118 -1.01 -25.71 -26.08
C GLU A 118 -1.99 -26.02 -27.21
N GLN A 119 -3.06 -26.76 -26.90
CA GLN A 119 -4.14 -27.03 -27.86
C GLN A 119 -4.86 -25.75 -28.29
N ALA A 120 -5.10 -24.80 -27.38
CA ALA A 120 -5.77 -23.55 -27.72
C ALA A 120 -4.91 -22.61 -28.59
N ASN A 121 -3.58 -22.68 -28.47
CA ASN A 121 -2.64 -21.89 -29.27
C ASN A 121 -2.27 -22.54 -30.62
N SER A 122 -2.72 -23.76 -30.90
CA SER A 122 -2.47 -24.42 -32.19
C SER A 122 -3.45 -23.97 -33.27
N GLU A 123 -2.93 -23.57 -34.43
CA GLU A 123 -3.74 -23.18 -35.61
C GLU A 123 -4.61 -24.32 -36.17
N PHE A 124 -4.35 -25.56 -35.78
CA PHE A 124 -5.00 -26.77 -36.30
C PHE A 124 -5.91 -27.48 -35.29
N SER A 125 -6.17 -26.85 -34.14
CA SER A 125 -6.84 -27.45 -32.98
C SER A 125 -8.20 -26.79 -32.68
N VAL A 126 -8.91 -27.30 -31.67
CA VAL A 126 -10.22 -26.79 -31.24
C VAL A 126 -10.03 -25.44 -30.53
N PHE A 127 -10.33 -24.35 -31.23
CA PHE A 127 -10.47 -23.04 -30.63
C PHE A 127 -11.68 -22.99 -29.70
N GLY A 128 -11.63 -22.13 -28.68
CA GLY A 128 -12.85 -21.77 -27.96
C GLY A 128 -13.89 -21.20 -28.94
N THR A 129 -15.16 -21.46 -28.67
CA THR A 129 -16.28 -20.88 -29.44
C THR A 129 -17.10 -20.00 -28.50
N LYS A 130 -18.00 -19.16 -29.04
CA LYS A 130 -18.95 -18.43 -28.18
C LYS A 130 -19.74 -19.34 -27.23
N ASP A 131 -20.01 -20.59 -27.66
CA ASP A 131 -20.78 -21.57 -26.89
C ASP A 131 -19.90 -22.37 -25.91
N ARG A 132 -18.58 -22.35 -26.12
CA ARG A 132 -17.54 -22.96 -25.26
C ARG A 132 -16.30 -22.06 -25.23
N PRO A 133 -16.38 -20.89 -24.56
CA PRO A 133 -15.27 -19.97 -24.51
C PRO A 133 -14.16 -20.53 -23.62
N VAL A 134 -12.92 -20.22 -23.96
CA VAL A 134 -11.77 -20.61 -23.13
C VAL A 134 -11.02 -19.35 -22.73
N VAL A 135 -10.80 -19.19 -21.43
CA VAL A 135 -10.04 -18.09 -20.85
C VAL A 135 -8.92 -18.66 -20.01
N PHE A 136 -7.69 -18.21 -20.26
CA PHE A 136 -6.51 -18.56 -19.47
C PHE A 136 -6.02 -17.35 -18.69
N LEU A 137 -5.62 -17.57 -17.44
CA LEU A 137 -4.87 -16.58 -16.67
C LEU A 137 -3.40 -16.84 -16.87
N VAL A 138 -2.71 -15.91 -17.52
CA VAL A 138 -1.28 -16.05 -17.83
C VAL A 138 -0.51 -14.84 -17.34
N PRO A 139 0.80 -14.97 -17.06
CA PRO A 139 1.66 -13.82 -16.85
C PRO A 139 1.57 -12.85 -18.04
N SER A 140 1.47 -11.56 -17.76
CA SER A 140 1.45 -10.53 -18.79
C SER A 140 2.78 -10.53 -19.55
N ALA A 141 2.69 -10.37 -20.87
CA ALA A 141 3.87 -10.24 -21.73
C ALA A 141 4.70 -8.99 -21.40
N ASP A 142 4.06 -7.95 -20.84
CA ASP A 142 4.72 -6.68 -20.47
C ASP A 142 5.42 -6.80 -19.11
N ASN A 143 4.87 -7.60 -18.19
CA ASN A 143 5.40 -7.82 -16.84
C ASN A 143 4.98 -9.19 -16.31
N ALA A 144 5.95 -10.08 -16.10
CA ALA A 144 5.69 -11.44 -15.66
C ALA A 144 5.10 -11.54 -14.23
N SER A 145 5.15 -10.48 -13.42
CA SER A 145 4.47 -10.45 -12.12
C SER A 145 2.97 -10.16 -12.21
N ASP A 146 2.52 -9.62 -13.34
CA ASP A 146 1.12 -9.21 -13.53
C ASP A 146 0.38 -10.32 -14.28
N LEU A 147 -0.92 -10.46 -14.02
CA LEU A 147 -1.77 -11.42 -14.72
C LEU A 147 -2.57 -10.74 -15.82
N CYS A 148 -2.74 -11.43 -16.94
CA CYS A 148 -3.71 -11.10 -17.96
C CYS A 148 -4.61 -12.30 -18.27
N ALA A 149 -5.79 -12.00 -18.81
CA ALA A 149 -6.71 -12.99 -19.33
C ALA A 149 -6.50 -13.12 -20.84
N GLU A 150 -6.03 -14.29 -21.30
CA GLU A 150 -6.08 -14.65 -22.71
C GLU A 150 -7.42 -15.32 -23.03
N ILE A 151 -8.13 -14.75 -23.99
CA ILE A 151 -9.50 -15.12 -24.34
C ILE A 151 -9.50 -15.74 -25.73
N PHE A 152 -9.72 -17.05 -25.80
CA PHE A 152 -9.78 -17.82 -27.03
C PHE A 152 -11.23 -18.00 -27.44
N CYS A 153 -11.61 -17.27 -28.51
CA CYS A 153 -12.90 -17.12 -29.20
C CYS A 153 -13.20 -15.66 -29.57
N ALA A 154 -12.27 -14.74 -29.31
CA ALA A 154 -12.39 -13.32 -29.64
C ALA A 154 -12.38 -13.13 -31.16
N SER A 155 -13.49 -12.66 -31.76
CA SER A 155 -13.59 -12.35 -33.20
C SER A 155 -13.58 -10.84 -33.41
N SER A 156 -12.78 -10.39 -34.39
CA SER A 156 -12.30 -9.01 -34.55
C SER A 156 -13.34 -7.90 -34.80
N GLN A 157 -14.65 -8.10 -34.60
CA GLN A 157 -15.63 -7.04 -34.87
C GLN A 157 -16.67 -6.72 -33.79
N HIS A 158 -16.89 -7.51 -32.71
CA HIS A 158 -17.94 -7.18 -31.72
C HIS A 158 -17.66 -7.63 -30.26
N ASP A 159 -16.40 -7.78 -29.88
CA ASP A 159 -15.96 -8.34 -28.60
C ASP A 159 -16.05 -7.34 -27.44
N VAL A 160 -17.27 -6.98 -27.06
CA VAL A 160 -17.53 -6.13 -25.89
C VAL A 160 -17.66 -6.99 -24.64
N LEU A 161 -16.91 -6.68 -23.59
CA LEU A 161 -17.10 -7.27 -22.27
C LEU A 161 -18.51 -6.93 -21.76
N ASP A 162 -19.33 -7.95 -21.48
CA ASP A 162 -20.70 -7.82 -20.94
C ASP A 162 -20.71 -7.86 -19.41
N GLY A 163 -19.69 -8.46 -18.81
CA GLY A 163 -19.41 -8.30 -17.38
C GLY A 163 -18.26 -9.21 -16.94
N CYS A 164 -17.36 -8.65 -16.16
CA CYS A 164 -16.31 -9.38 -15.46
C CYS A 164 -16.44 -9.07 -13.98
N THR A 165 -16.46 -10.10 -13.16
CA THR A 165 -16.49 -9.99 -11.71
C THR A 165 -15.37 -10.84 -11.15
N TYR A 166 -14.64 -10.29 -10.19
CA TYR A 166 -13.47 -10.92 -9.59
C TYR A 166 -13.43 -10.69 -8.10
N VAL A 167 -12.69 -11.52 -7.37
CA VAL A 167 -12.32 -11.26 -5.98
C VAL A 167 -10.92 -10.69 -5.95
N ALA A 168 -10.75 -9.60 -5.20
CA ALA A 168 -9.47 -9.01 -4.94
C ALA A 168 -8.70 -9.79 -3.86
N LYS A 169 -7.37 -9.69 -3.86
CA LYS A 169 -6.52 -10.20 -2.79
C LYS A 169 -6.97 -9.59 -1.46
N PRO A 170 -7.37 -10.40 -0.46
CA PRO A 170 -7.69 -9.89 0.87
C PRO A 170 -6.48 -9.17 1.44
N LYS A 171 -6.71 -7.99 2.01
CA LYS A 171 -5.65 -7.16 2.58
C LYS A 171 -6.15 -6.48 3.84
N LYS A 172 -5.28 -6.36 4.84
CA LYS A 172 -5.53 -5.53 6.02
C LYS A 172 -5.68 -4.06 5.60
N GLU A 173 -6.70 -3.42 6.13
CA GLU A 173 -6.95 -1.98 6.09
C GLU A 173 -6.81 -1.42 7.51
N GLU A 174 -6.07 -0.34 7.70
CA GLU A 174 -5.93 0.29 9.02
C GLU A 174 -7.22 1.02 9.43
N VAL A 175 -7.58 0.96 10.72
CA VAL A 175 -8.79 1.62 11.24
C VAL A 175 -8.44 3.03 11.72
N ILE A 176 -8.97 4.06 11.04
CA ILE A 176 -8.78 5.46 11.43
C ILE A 176 -9.93 5.88 12.35
N LEU A 177 -9.65 6.14 13.64
CA LEU A 177 -10.62 6.69 14.58
C LEU A 177 -10.81 8.18 14.31
N SER A 178 -12.00 8.59 13.86
CA SER A 178 -12.40 10.01 13.81
C SER A 178 -12.96 10.42 15.17
N GLU A 179 -12.35 11.41 15.82
CA GLU A 179 -12.93 12.06 17.00
C GLU A 179 -14.03 13.02 16.54
N ASP A 180 -15.27 12.76 16.97
CA ASP A 180 -16.40 13.67 16.80
C ASP A 180 -16.17 14.92 17.67
N THR A 181 -15.93 16.07 17.04
CA THR A 181 -16.05 17.38 17.71
C THR A 181 -17.46 17.93 17.49
N ASP A 182 -18.23 17.91 18.57
CA ASP A 182 -19.48 18.67 18.77
C ASP A 182 -19.22 20.18 18.87
N ASP A 183 -20.27 20.96 18.61
CA ASP A 183 -20.45 22.39 18.85
C ASP A 183 -19.66 23.41 18.00
N SER A 184 -20.11 24.63 17.75
CA SER A 184 -21.43 25.26 17.56
C SER A 184 -21.11 26.73 17.26
N ASP A 185 -21.90 27.33 16.37
CA ASP A 185 -22.32 28.74 16.41
C ASP A 185 -21.43 29.90 15.87
N ASN A 186 -22.13 30.75 15.10
CA ASN A 186 -21.97 32.18 14.74
C ASN A 186 -20.56 32.83 14.72
N GLY A 187 -20.15 33.62 13.71
CA GLY A 187 -20.90 34.52 12.83
C GLY A 187 -20.33 35.95 12.96
N GLY A 188 -19.93 36.57 11.84
CA GLY A 188 -20.01 38.03 11.63
C GLY A 188 -18.80 38.96 11.89
N ASN A 189 -18.11 39.28 10.79
CA ASN A 189 -17.80 40.63 10.25
C ASN A 189 -16.73 41.59 10.83
N GLU A 190 -15.78 41.90 9.93
CA GLU A 190 -15.06 43.15 9.55
C GLU A 190 -14.84 44.34 10.53
N GLY A 191 -13.60 44.86 10.51
CA GLY A 191 -13.29 46.27 10.79
C GLY A 191 -11.81 46.52 11.19
N GLY A 192 -11.03 47.19 10.32
CA GLY A 192 -9.57 47.38 10.47
C GLY A 192 -9.11 48.38 11.54
N ASN A 193 -7.83 48.35 11.92
CA ASN A 193 -6.80 49.34 11.52
C ASN A 193 -5.45 49.08 12.24
N GLU A 194 -4.37 49.54 11.62
CA GLU A 194 -2.95 49.37 11.92
C GLU A 194 -2.48 49.86 13.31
N GLY A 195 -1.47 49.15 13.87
CA GLY A 195 -0.66 49.59 15.00
C GLY A 195 0.37 48.53 15.38
N GLY A 196 1.63 48.77 15.01
CA GLY A 196 2.74 47.86 15.30
C GLY A 196 2.93 47.60 16.78
N ASN A 197 3.04 46.32 17.12
CA ASN A 197 3.62 45.84 18.36
C ASN A 197 4.33 44.52 18.03
N ASP A 198 5.64 44.58 18.15
CA ASP A 198 6.61 43.53 18.46
C ASP A 198 6.05 42.51 19.45
N GLY A 199 5.35 41.54 18.89
CA GLY A 199 5.05 40.25 19.49
C GLY A 199 5.23 39.23 18.38
N GLU A 200 6.02 38.19 18.63
CA GLU A 200 6.04 36.98 17.82
C GLU A 200 4.58 36.57 17.59
N THR A 201 4.09 36.84 16.38
CA THR A 201 2.86 36.24 15.90
C THR A 201 3.10 34.74 16.01
N PRO A 202 2.20 33.95 16.64
CA PRO A 202 2.29 32.51 16.53
C PRO A 202 2.38 32.20 15.04
N ILE A 203 3.52 31.65 14.60
CA ILE A 203 3.69 31.17 13.24
C ILE A 203 2.54 30.19 13.06
N GLU A 204 1.50 30.59 12.33
CA GLU A 204 0.48 29.65 11.88
C GLU A 204 1.27 28.55 11.19
N PRO A 205 1.18 27.31 11.66
CA PRO A 205 2.06 26.28 11.18
C PRO A 205 1.82 26.08 9.67
N ASP A 206 2.90 26.18 8.89
CA ASP A 206 2.86 26.30 7.43
C ASP A 206 2.60 24.95 6.74
N PHE A 207 1.50 24.32 7.12
CA PHE A 207 1.05 23.04 6.60
C PHE A 207 -0.32 23.15 5.90
N VAL A 208 -0.65 22.11 5.15
CA VAL A 208 -1.93 21.89 4.50
C VAL A 208 -2.47 20.56 4.97
N ASN A 209 -3.66 20.58 5.56
CA ASN A 209 -4.39 19.35 5.84
C ASN A 209 -5.06 18.87 4.55
N LEU A 210 -4.52 17.83 3.93
CA LEU A 210 -5.10 17.21 2.75
C LEU A 210 -6.18 16.16 3.10
N GLY A 211 -6.43 15.87 4.37
CA GLY A 211 -7.39 14.85 4.79
C GLY A 211 -7.02 13.44 4.31
N LEU A 212 -5.72 13.18 4.10
CA LEU A 212 -5.22 11.89 3.62
C LEU A 212 -5.21 10.83 4.74
N PRO A 213 -5.23 9.53 4.40
CA PRO A 213 -5.39 8.44 5.36
C PRO A 213 -4.44 8.47 6.57
N SER A 214 -3.17 8.85 6.37
CA SER A 214 -2.19 8.94 7.45
C SER A 214 -2.51 10.00 8.51
N GLY A 215 -3.45 10.93 8.22
CA GLY A 215 -3.78 12.07 9.06
C GLY A 215 -2.62 13.06 9.22
N THR A 216 -1.57 12.93 8.41
CA THR A 216 -0.44 13.87 8.43
C THR A 216 -0.78 15.16 7.71
N LEU A 217 -0.16 16.23 8.19
CA LEU A 217 -0.29 17.56 7.60
C LEU A 217 0.93 17.79 6.71
N TRP A 218 0.74 18.35 5.52
CA TRP A 218 1.82 18.46 4.53
C TRP A 218 2.40 19.87 4.51
N ALA A 219 3.72 20.02 4.52
CA ALA A 219 4.35 21.32 4.36
C ALA A 219 3.96 21.98 3.03
N LYS A 220 3.77 23.30 3.04
CA LYS A 220 3.56 24.08 1.81
C LYS A 220 4.79 24.13 0.92
N CYS A 221 5.99 23.91 1.47
CA CYS A 221 7.28 24.05 0.79
C CYS A 221 8.15 22.78 0.92
N ASN A 222 9.12 22.61 0.01
CA ASN A 222 10.21 21.65 0.21
C ASN A 222 11.14 22.14 1.33
N VAL A 223 11.88 21.24 1.98
CA VAL A 223 12.90 21.65 2.96
C VAL A 223 13.90 22.61 2.30
N GLY A 224 14.09 23.80 2.88
CA GLY A 224 14.98 24.84 2.36
C GLY A 224 14.39 25.71 1.24
N ALA A 225 13.08 25.63 0.97
CA ALA A 225 12.37 26.54 0.08
C ALA A 225 11.47 27.52 0.85
N ASP A 226 11.42 28.78 0.42
CA ASP A 226 10.58 29.83 1.01
C ASP A 226 9.21 29.97 0.30
N SER A 227 8.98 29.22 -0.78
CA SER A 227 7.71 29.21 -1.50
C SER A 227 7.37 27.82 -2.06
N PRO A 228 6.09 27.50 -2.33
CA PRO A 228 5.68 26.17 -2.76
C PRO A 228 6.36 25.69 -4.05
N GLU A 229 6.63 26.62 -4.98
CA GLU A 229 7.32 26.36 -6.23
C GLU A 229 8.86 26.30 -6.12
N GLY A 230 9.44 26.71 -4.98
CA GLY A 230 10.87 26.62 -4.75
C GLY A 230 11.34 25.16 -4.70
N PHE A 231 12.43 24.83 -5.40
CA PHE A 231 12.95 23.47 -5.46
C PHE A 231 13.43 22.96 -4.10
N GLY A 232 13.89 23.87 -3.24
CA GLY A 232 14.46 23.56 -1.93
C GLY A 232 15.87 22.99 -2.03
N ASN A 233 16.31 22.42 -0.93
CA ASN A 233 17.60 21.77 -0.83
C ASN A 233 17.53 20.30 -1.26
N TYR A 234 18.67 19.77 -1.68
CA TYR A 234 18.85 18.35 -1.96
C TYR A 234 19.60 17.68 -0.81
N PHE A 235 19.13 16.52 -0.39
CA PHE A 235 19.75 15.77 0.71
C PHE A 235 20.13 14.38 0.22
N ALA A 236 21.26 13.85 0.69
CA ALA A 236 21.50 12.42 0.62
C ALA A 236 20.64 11.75 1.71
N TRP A 237 20.20 10.52 1.47
CA TRP A 237 19.28 9.85 2.38
C TRP A 237 19.95 9.58 3.74
N GLY A 238 19.35 10.05 4.83
CA GLY A 238 19.95 9.96 6.17
C GLY A 238 21.04 11.00 6.46
N GLU A 239 21.18 12.02 5.62
CA GLU A 239 21.97 13.22 5.88
C GLU A 239 21.05 14.43 6.05
N THR A 240 21.43 15.33 6.94
CA THR A 240 20.60 16.45 7.40
C THR A 240 21.07 17.79 6.86
N GLU A 241 22.19 17.81 6.13
CA GLU A 241 22.76 18.99 5.50
C GLU A 241 23.01 18.74 4.00
N PRO A 242 22.80 19.76 3.13
CA PRO A 242 23.18 19.66 1.73
C PRO A 242 24.70 19.61 1.57
N LYS A 243 25.16 19.07 0.44
CA LYS A 243 26.60 18.98 0.12
C LYS A 243 26.88 19.28 -1.35
N SER A 244 28.15 19.36 -1.71
CA SER A 244 28.60 19.68 -3.07
C SER A 244 28.92 18.45 -3.93
N ASP A 245 29.10 17.27 -3.32
CA ASP A 245 29.32 16.01 -4.03
C ASP A 245 28.44 14.91 -3.43
N TYR A 246 27.56 14.34 -4.25
CA TYR A 246 26.64 13.24 -3.94
C TYR A 246 27.20 11.94 -4.51
N SER A 247 28.12 11.33 -3.76
CA SER A 247 28.78 10.08 -4.11
C SER A 247 28.95 9.19 -2.89
N TRP A 248 29.26 7.91 -3.09
CA TRP A 248 29.58 7.01 -1.98
C TRP A 248 30.79 7.49 -1.14
N LEU A 249 31.71 8.26 -1.72
CA LEU A 249 32.91 8.74 -1.03
C LEU A 249 32.58 9.79 0.04
N THR A 250 31.52 10.56 -0.18
CA THR A 250 31.09 11.66 0.69
C THR A 250 29.82 11.32 1.46
N TYR A 251 29.35 10.08 1.37
CA TYR A 251 28.12 9.64 2.03
C TYR A 251 28.39 9.31 3.50
N LYS A 252 27.67 9.99 4.42
CA LYS A 252 27.85 9.92 5.88
C LYS A 252 27.87 8.49 6.41
N HIS A 253 26.98 7.65 5.89
CA HIS A 253 26.84 6.27 6.34
C HIS A 253 27.60 5.27 5.44
N SER A 254 28.62 5.71 4.67
CA SER A 254 29.49 4.78 3.92
C SER A 254 30.60 4.22 4.81
N SER A 255 30.91 2.93 4.65
CA SER A 255 32.10 2.32 5.24
C SER A 255 33.37 2.95 4.70
N GLU A 256 34.33 3.23 5.59
CA GLU A 256 35.69 3.66 5.24
C GLU A 256 36.49 2.54 4.57
N ASP A 257 36.30 1.29 5.00
CA ASP A 257 37.03 0.12 4.49
C ASP A 257 36.46 -0.41 3.17
N TYR A 258 35.14 -0.28 2.97
CA TYR A 258 34.42 -0.84 1.81
C TYR A 258 33.43 0.16 1.23
N ILE A 259 33.95 1.10 0.42
CA ILE A 259 33.16 2.12 -0.29
C ILE A 259 31.95 1.48 -0.99
N GLY A 260 30.78 2.07 -0.76
CA GLY A 260 29.54 1.54 -1.30
C GLY A 260 28.85 0.51 -0.41
N SER A 261 29.32 0.31 0.82
CA SER A 261 28.70 -0.53 1.84
C SER A 261 28.25 0.34 3.01
N PRO A 262 26.94 0.52 3.22
CA PRO A 262 26.48 1.34 4.33
C PRO A 262 26.76 0.74 5.70
N THR A 263 26.97 1.60 6.70
CA THR A 263 27.23 1.24 8.10
C THR A 263 26.01 1.40 9.00
N LYS A 264 24.93 2.02 8.49
CA LYS A 264 23.66 2.26 9.19
C LYS A 264 22.47 2.04 8.28
N TYR A 265 21.35 1.62 8.86
CA TYR A 265 20.14 1.15 8.19
C TYR A 265 20.50 -0.02 7.28
N THR A 266 20.93 -1.10 7.91
CA THR A 266 21.36 -2.33 7.26
C THR A 266 20.51 -3.51 7.75
N LYS A 267 20.64 -4.66 7.09
CA LYS A 267 20.02 -5.89 7.58
C LYS A 267 20.47 -6.26 8.99
N GLU A 268 21.67 -5.88 9.40
CA GLU A 268 22.18 -6.20 10.73
C GLU A 268 21.51 -5.37 11.84
N ASP A 269 21.22 -4.08 11.60
CA ASP A 269 20.54 -3.24 12.59
C ASP A 269 19.01 -3.34 12.52
N GLY A 270 18.45 -3.78 11.39
CA GLY A 270 17.02 -3.96 11.21
C GLY A 270 16.23 -2.65 11.16
N ILE A 271 16.89 -1.50 11.06
CA ILE A 271 16.24 -0.19 11.06
C ILE A 271 15.87 0.18 9.62
N THR A 272 14.57 0.28 9.34
CA THR A 272 14.05 0.48 7.98
C THR A 272 13.44 1.86 7.73
N VAL A 273 13.45 2.75 8.73
CA VAL A 273 12.95 4.13 8.65
C VAL A 273 13.99 5.05 9.29
N LEU A 274 14.18 6.26 8.75
CA LEU A 274 15.10 7.24 9.32
C LEU A 274 14.81 7.51 10.81
N GLU A 275 15.86 7.50 11.61
CA GLU A 275 15.82 7.98 12.99
C GLU A 275 15.85 9.52 12.99
N ASP A 276 15.41 10.12 14.10
CA ASP A 276 15.20 11.57 14.21
C ASP A 276 16.46 12.38 13.91
N GLU A 277 17.63 11.88 14.30
CA GLU A 277 18.93 12.57 14.09
C GLU A 277 19.44 12.48 12.65
N ASP A 278 18.86 11.62 11.81
CA ASP A 278 19.18 11.47 10.39
C ASP A 278 18.05 11.94 9.47
N ASP A 279 16.92 12.41 10.03
CA ASP A 279 15.81 12.98 9.26
C ASP A 279 16.02 14.48 9.04
N ALA A 280 16.36 14.85 7.79
CA ALA A 280 16.61 16.24 7.41
C ALA A 280 15.41 17.16 7.70
N ALA A 281 14.17 16.70 7.51
CA ALA A 281 13.00 17.53 7.80
C ALA A 281 12.87 17.81 9.29
N ARG A 282 13.11 16.82 10.15
CA ARG A 282 13.10 16.99 11.61
C ARG A 282 14.21 17.90 12.09
N VAL A 283 15.43 17.69 11.60
CA VAL A 283 16.59 18.49 12.03
C VAL A 283 16.49 19.94 11.57
N VAL A 284 15.99 20.19 10.36
CA VAL A 284 15.91 21.55 9.79
C VAL A 284 14.67 22.32 10.26
N LEU A 285 13.51 21.66 10.34
CA LEU A 285 12.23 22.34 10.67
C LEU A 285 11.82 22.18 12.13
N GLY A 286 12.46 21.29 12.87
CA GLY A 286 12.23 21.06 14.29
C GLY A 286 11.22 19.96 14.59
N GLU A 287 10.82 19.91 15.86
CA GLU A 287 9.93 18.89 16.40
C GLU A 287 8.57 18.86 15.68
N GLY A 288 8.10 17.65 15.39
CA GLY A 288 6.85 17.38 14.69
C GLY A 288 6.98 17.24 13.18
N TRP A 289 8.07 17.73 12.58
CA TRP A 289 8.35 17.59 11.15
C TRP A 289 9.16 16.34 10.84
N PHE A 290 8.82 15.68 9.73
CA PHE A 290 9.45 14.44 9.30
C PHE A 290 9.52 14.35 7.77
N THR A 291 10.50 13.59 7.29
CA THR A 291 10.56 13.12 5.91
C THR A 291 9.45 12.08 5.72
N PRO A 292 8.60 12.20 4.68
CA PRO A 292 7.44 11.32 4.55
C PRO A 292 7.86 9.86 4.31
N THR A 293 7.13 8.93 4.90
CA THR A 293 7.30 7.49 4.65
C THR A 293 6.84 7.13 3.23
N ARG A 294 7.18 5.93 2.78
CA ARG A 294 6.77 5.43 1.45
C ARG A 294 5.24 5.42 1.34
N ALA A 295 4.56 5.07 2.42
CA ALA A 295 3.10 5.04 2.49
C ALA A 295 2.50 6.45 2.38
N GLN A 296 3.07 7.44 3.08
CA GLN A 296 2.64 8.84 3.02
C GLN A 296 2.82 9.45 1.62
N LEU A 297 3.96 9.20 0.97
CA LEU A 297 4.14 9.64 -0.42
C LEU A 297 3.17 8.93 -1.38
N TRP A 298 2.87 7.64 -1.14
CA TRP A 298 1.92 6.90 -1.96
C TRP A 298 0.51 7.48 -1.85
N GLU A 299 -0.02 7.74 -0.64
CA GLU A 299 -1.35 8.32 -0.49
C GLU A 299 -1.47 9.72 -1.12
N LEU A 300 -0.38 10.50 -1.12
CA LEU A 300 -0.35 11.83 -1.73
C LEU A 300 -0.62 11.77 -3.25
N VAL A 301 -0.11 10.75 -3.93
CA VAL A 301 -0.20 10.62 -5.40
C VAL A 301 -1.17 9.54 -5.86
N CYS A 302 -1.84 8.87 -4.93
CA CYS A 302 -2.80 7.84 -5.25
C CYS A 302 -4.09 8.46 -5.80
N GLY A 303 -4.47 8.04 -7.02
CA GLY A 303 -5.70 8.51 -7.67
C GLY A 303 -7.00 8.18 -6.93
N GLU A 304 -6.96 7.38 -5.85
CA GLU A 304 -8.08 7.20 -4.94
C GLU A 304 -8.32 8.44 -4.07
N TYR A 305 -7.25 9.06 -3.57
CA TYR A 305 -7.32 10.16 -2.59
C TYR A 305 -7.09 11.53 -3.21
N THR A 306 -6.36 11.63 -4.31
CA THR A 306 -5.98 12.92 -4.91
C THR A 306 -6.24 12.98 -6.41
N ILE A 307 -6.34 14.22 -6.90
CA ILE A 307 -6.29 14.59 -8.32
C ILE A 307 -4.92 15.23 -8.53
N VAL A 308 -4.16 14.72 -9.49
CA VAL A 308 -2.80 15.19 -9.80
C VAL A 308 -2.80 15.81 -11.19
N GLU A 309 -2.48 17.10 -11.28
CA GLU A 309 -2.46 17.84 -12.53
C GLU A 309 -1.08 18.45 -12.76
N TRP A 310 -0.49 18.23 -13.94
CA TRP A 310 0.74 18.92 -14.32
C TRP A 310 0.39 20.36 -14.73
N THR A 311 1.03 21.33 -14.09
CA THR A 311 0.74 22.75 -14.29
C THR A 311 1.98 23.62 -14.04
N LYS A 312 1.79 24.94 -14.10
CA LYS A 312 2.79 25.92 -13.72
C LYS A 312 2.29 26.79 -12.58
N GLN A 313 3.07 26.87 -11.51
CA GLN A 313 2.86 27.84 -10.44
C GLN A 313 4.01 28.84 -10.48
N ASN A 314 3.68 30.14 -10.61
CA ASN A 314 4.66 31.23 -10.72
C ASN A 314 5.77 30.99 -11.77
N GLY A 315 5.43 30.33 -12.88
CA GLY A 315 6.36 30.02 -13.97
C GLY A 315 7.19 28.75 -13.82
N VAL A 316 7.12 28.08 -12.66
CA VAL A 316 7.80 26.81 -12.39
C VAL A 316 6.87 25.66 -12.71
N ASN A 317 7.36 24.67 -13.47
CA ASN A 317 6.62 23.44 -13.76
C ASN A 317 6.52 22.54 -12.52
N GLY A 318 5.40 21.85 -12.36
CA GLY A 318 5.21 20.88 -11.29
C GLY A 318 3.80 20.30 -11.27
N HIS A 319 3.48 19.57 -10.22
CA HIS A 319 2.15 19.03 -10.01
C HIS A 319 1.37 19.82 -8.96
N LEU A 320 0.16 20.24 -9.31
CA LEU A 320 -0.85 20.60 -8.34
C LEU A 320 -1.58 19.32 -7.92
N ILE A 321 -1.49 18.98 -6.64
CA ILE A 321 -2.11 17.81 -6.05
C ILE A 321 -3.26 18.29 -5.18
N THR A 322 -4.48 17.91 -5.56
CA THR A 322 -5.72 18.32 -4.88
C THR A 322 -6.38 17.13 -4.21
N SER A 323 -6.67 17.23 -2.91
CA SER A 323 -7.39 16.22 -2.16
C SER A 323 -8.82 16.07 -2.65
N LYS A 324 -9.24 14.83 -2.86
CA LYS A 324 -10.65 14.49 -3.10
C LYS A 324 -11.49 14.49 -1.83
N VAL A 325 -10.85 14.46 -0.66
CA VAL A 325 -11.51 14.40 0.65
C VAL A 325 -12.03 15.78 1.05
N ASN A 326 -11.18 16.80 0.98
CA ASN A 326 -11.52 18.14 1.45
C ASN A 326 -11.26 19.28 0.45
N GLY A 327 -10.75 18.97 -0.75
CA GLY A 327 -10.48 19.96 -1.80
C GLY A 327 -9.22 20.80 -1.59
N ASN A 328 -8.50 20.62 -0.47
CA ASN A 328 -7.24 21.33 -0.25
C ASN A 328 -6.15 20.82 -1.20
N SER A 329 -5.18 21.67 -1.51
CA SER A 329 -4.16 21.35 -2.50
C SER A 329 -2.75 21.76 -2.08
N ILE A 330 -1.75 21.03 -2.56
CA ILE A 330 -0.34 21.39 -2.49
C ILE A 330 0.30 21.38 -3.88
N PHE A 331 1.36 22.16 -4.06
CA PHE A 331 2.16 22.15 -5.29
C PHE A 331 3.51 21.48 -5.06
N LEU A 332 3.84 20.50 -5.90
CA LEU A 332 5.15 19.84 -5.94
C LEU A 332 5.91 20.30 -7.18
N PRO A 333 6.97 21.11 -7.04
CA PRO A 333 7.73 21.59 -8.18
C PRO A 333 8.49 20.42 -8.84
N ALA A 334 8.79 20.57 -10.12
CA ALA A 334 9.72 19.71 -10.84
C ALA A 334 11.15 20.00 -10.38
N SER A 335 11.48 19.58 -9.16
CA SER A 335 12.72 19.89 -8.45
C SER A 335 13.96 19.18 -8.97
N GLY A 336 13.88 18.34 -10.00
CA GLY A 336 15.03 17.64 -10.52
C GLY A 336 15.70 16.70 -9.51
N SER A 337 17.02 16.62 -9.59
CA SER A 337 17.89 15.83 -8.71
C SER A 337 19.35 16.27 -8.84
N ILE A 338 20.19 15.93 -7.86
CA ILE A 338 21.65 16.07 -7.97
C ILE A 338 22.36 14.72 -7.82
N SER A 339 23.36 14.48 -8.67
CA SER A 339 24.23 13.30 -8.64
C SER A 339 25.67 13.75 -8.84
N GLY A 340 26.60 13.31 -8.00
CA GLY A 340 27.91 13.95 -7.88
C GLY A 340 27.76 15.44 -7.59
N SER A 341 28.32 16.30 -8.44
CA SER A 341 28.17 17.76 -8.35
C SER A 341 27.24 18.37 -9.41
N ILE A 342 26.40 17.55 -10.06
CA ILE A 342 25.60 17.98 -11.22
C ILE A 342 24.11 17.92 -10.90
N THR A 343 23.48 19.10 -10.84
CA THR A 343 22.01 19.22 -10.82
C THR A 343 21.42 18.92 -12.19
N GLN A 344 20.33 18.17 -12.23
CA GLN A 344 19.69 17.69 -13.44
C GLN A 344 18.17 17.80 -13.32
N GLY A 345 17.53 18.19 -14.43
CA GLY A 345 16.08 18.02 -14.59
C GLY A 345 15.19 19.01 -13.85
N GLU A 346 15.73 20.08 -13.28
CA GLU A 346 14.94 21.19 -12.74
C GLU A 346 13.98 21.73 -13.81
N GLY A 347 12.70 21.84 -13.47
CA GLY A 347 11.62 22.20 -14.38
C GLY A 347 11.15 21.08 -15.32
N LEU A 348 11.77 19.89 -15.31
CA LEU A 348 11.42 18.77 -16.19
C LEU A 348 10.81 17.58 -15.43
N TYR A 349 11.38 17.23 -14.28
CA TYR A 349 10.86 16.20 -13.38
C TYR A 349 11.15 16.60 -11.93
N GLY A 350 10.54 15.96 -10.94
CA GLY A 350 10.87 16.11 -9.52
C GLY A 350 11.18 14.75 -8.89
N LYS A 351 12.15 14.70 -7.97
CA LYS A 351 12.43 13.51 -7.17
C LYS A 351 12.37 13.86 -5.69
N TYR A 352 11.68 13.00 -4.94
CA TYR A 352 11.37 13.23 -3.53
C TYR A 352 11.76 12.02 -2.70
N TRP A 353 12.55 12.25 -1.66
CA TRP A 353 12.93 11.21 -0.72
C TRP A 353 11.76 10.77 0.14
N SER A 354 11.72 9.45 0.37
CA SER A 354 11.03 8.86 1.49
C SER A 354 11.98 8.62 2.66
N SER A 355 11.49 8.64 3.90
CA SER A 355 12.22 8.12 5.07
C SER A 355 12.33 6.60 5.11
N THR A 356 11.67 5.87 4.21
CA THR A 356 11.67 4.40 4.17
C THR A 356 12.83 3.83 3.37
N LEU A 357 13.56 2.89 3.97
CA LEU A 357 14.63 2.12 3.33
C LEU A 357 14.09 1.33 2.13
N GLY A 358 14.91 1.21 1.09
CA GLY A 358 14.60 0.46 -0.13
C GLY A 358 14.99 -1.01 -0.02
N LYS A 359 14.89 -1.73 -1.15
CA LYS A 359 15.29 -3.14 -1.19
C LYS A 359 16.80 -3.31 -0.99
N GLY A 360 17.16 -3.76 0.21
CA GLY A 360 18.54 -4.01 0.60
C GLY A 360 19.30 -2.74 0.98
N ASP A 361 20.54 -2.93 1.42
CA ASP A 361 21.25 -1.91 2.19
C ASP A 361 21.93 -0.87 1.30
N LYS A 362 21.45 -0.55 0.11
CA LYS A 362 22.06 0.51 -0.72
C LYS A 362 21.05 1.51 -1.26
N TYR A 363 19.77 1.24 -1.05
CA TYR A 363 18.70 1.95 -1.71
C TYR A 363 17.71 2.51 -0.71
N ALA A 364 17.06 3.62 -1.07
CA ALA A 364 15.94 4.21 -0.36
C ALA A 364 14.78 4.47 -1.32
N CYS A 365 13.55 4.46 -0.78
CA CYS A 365 12.34 4.67 -1.57
C CYS A 365 12.21 6.14 -2.00
N ILE A 366 11.66 6.37 -3.20
CA ILE A 366 11.39 7.71 -3.72
C ILE A 366 10.04 7.79 -4.44
N MET A 367 9.55 9.03 -4.54
CA MET A 367 8.49 9.42 -5.46
C MET A 367 9.11 10.24 -6.61
N GLU A 368 8.67 9.97 -7.84
CA GLU A 368 9.03 10.74 -9.03
C GLU A 368 7.80 11.47 -9.58
N SER A 369 8.02 12.71 -10.01
CA SER A 369 7.07 13.61 -10.65
C SER A 369 7.55 13.92 -12.06
N GLN A 370 6.73 13.70 -13.08
CA GLN A 370 7.03 14.03 -14.48
C GLN A 370 5.77 14.57 -15.14
N GLU A 371 5.88 15.22 -16.30
CA GLU A 371 4.71 15.75 -17.02
C GLU A 371 3.60 14.71 -17.25
N ARG A 372 3.97 13.45 -17.46
CA ARG A 372 3.02 12.35 -17.69
C ARG A 372 2.37 11.79 -16.42
N GLY A 373 2.82 12.21 -15.24
CA GLY A 373 2.26 11.79 -13.95
C GLY A 373 3.27 11.77 -12.80
N CYS A 374 2.72 11.61 -11.60
CA CYS A 374 3.47 11.46 -10.35
C CYS A 374 3.22 10.07 -9.76
N GLY A 375 4.23 9.45 -9.16
CA GLY A 375 4.09 8.11 -8.58
C GLY A 375 5.34 7.63 -7.85
N MET A 376 5.20 6.51 -7.15
CA MET A 376 6.36 5.84 -6.55
C MET A 376 7.23 5.22 -7.65
N SER A 377 8.55 5.41 -7.54
CA SER A 377 9.53 4.91 -8.50
C SER A 377 10.35 3.77 -7.90
N SER A 378 11.22 3.19 -8.75
CA SER A 378 12.31 2.32 -8.32
C SER A 378 13.16 2.99 -7.24
N GLU A 379 13.63 2.21 -6.27
CA GLU A 379 14.49 2.70 -5.20
C GLU A 379 15.82 3.22 -5.76
N LYS A 380 16.40 4.24 -5.12
CA LYS A 380 17.61 4.91 -5.58
C LYS A 380 18.73 4.85 -4.56
N LEU A 381 19.95 4.98 -5.05
CA LEU A 381 21.14 4.93 -4.21
C LEU A 381 21.11 6.03 -3.16
N ARG A 382 21.40 5.67 -1.91
CA ARG A 382 21.22 6.55 -0.76
C ARG A 382 22.08 7.81 -0.79
N TYR A 383 23.16 7.83 -1.57
CA TYR A 383 24.02 8.99 -1.72
C TYR A 383 23.49 10.05 -2.70
N GLU A 384 22.49 9.73 -3.52
CA GLU A 384 21.91 10.68 -4.49
C GLU A 384 21.20 11.83 -3.77
N GLY A 385 21.14 13.01 -4.37
CA GLY A 385 20.49 14.17 -3.76
C GLY A 385 19.11 14.43 -4.34
N TYR A 386 18.08 14.30 -3.50
CA TYR A 386 16.69 14.60 -3.86
C TYR A 386 16.05 15.56 -2.85
N ALA A 387 14.96 16.20 -3.28
CA ALA A 387 14.20 17.10 -2.44
C ALA A 387 13.40 16.31 -1.38
N ILE A 388 12.95 17.00 -0.34
CA ILE A 388 12.04 16.46 0.67
C ILE A 388 10.83 17.38 0.76
N ARG A 389 9.63 16.82 0.66
CA ARG A 389 8.37 17.50 0.97
C ARG A 389 7.91 17.03 2.36
N PRO A 390 8.13 17.82 3.43
CA PRO A 390 7.89 17.37 4.80
C PRO A 390 6.44 17.09 5.12
N VAL A 391 6.24 16.23 6.11
CA VAL A 391 4.98 16.03 6.80
C VAL A 391 5.11 16.43 8.26
N PHE A 392 4.03 16.93 8.84
CA PHE A 392 3.92 17.29 10.24
C PHE A 392 2.97 16.33 10.96
N VAL A 393 3.40 15.87 12.13
CA VAL A 393 2.64 15.03 13.05
C VAL A 393 2.53 15.78 14.39
N PRO A 394 1.34 16.27 14.78
CA PRO A 394 1.14 16.97 16.04
C PRO A 394 1.52 16.08 17.25
N GLU A 395 2.10 16.68 18.29
CA GLU A 395 2.44 15.97 19.52
C GLU A 395 1.20 15.35 20.19
N GLY A 396 1.38 14.13 20.73
CA GLY A 396 0.31 13.27 21.26
C GLY A 396 0.22 11.90 20.58
N LYS A 397 0.86 11.72 19.41
CA LYS A 397 0.85 10.47 18.63
C LYS A 397 2.18 9.69 18.59
N ARG A 398 3.17 10.01 19.45
CA ARG A 398 4.52 9.37 19.41
C ARG A 398 5.14 8.94 20.75
N GLY A 399 4.41 8.89 21.86
CA GLY A 399 4.98 8.58 23.18
C GLY A 399 4.26 7.50 23.97
N LEU A 400 4.65 6.23 23.83
CA LEU A 400 4.46 5.21 24.87
C LEU A 400 5.82 4.61 25.27
N LYS A 401 6.56 5.33 26.12
CA LYS A 401 7.41 4.66 27.11
C LYS A 401 6.48 4.16 28.21
N LYS A 402 6.49 2.83 28.44
CA LYS A 402 5.65 2.13 29.43
C LYS A 402 5.66 2.83 30.81
N PRO A 403 4.49 3.20 31.37
CA PRO A 403 4.29 3.16 32.81
C PRO A 403 3.86 1.76 33.22
N ARG A 404 4.35 1.34 34.37
CA ARG A 404 3.91 0.16 35.10
C ARG A 404 2.57 0.48 35.79
N VAL A 405 1.75 -0.55 35.97
CA VAL A 405 0.72 -0.77 37.00
C VAL A 405 -0.75 -0.76 36.51
N GLU A 406 -1.33 -1.95 36.69
CA GLU A 406 -2.72 -2.36 37.01
C GLU A 406 -3.88 -2.12 36.04
N GLU A 407 -4.71 -3.16 36.01
CA GLU A 407 -5.82 -3.47 35.11
C GLU A 407 -6.96 -2.46 35.17
N GLU A 408 -7.39 -1.95 34.01
CA GLU A 408 -8.79 -1.62 33.73
C GLU A 408 -9.06 -1.92 32.25
N GLU A 409 -10.02 -2.83 32.00
CA GLU A 409 -10.48 -3.23 30.67
C GLU A 409 -10.97 -2.00 29.88
N THR A 410 -10.11 -1.47 29.01
CA THR A 410 -10.45 -0.40 28.07
C THR A 410 -10.46 -0.95 26.65
N LYS A 411 -11.54 -0.64 25.92
CA LYS A 411 -11.84 -1.05 24.54
C LYS A 411 -10.56 -1.22 23.72
N THR A 412 -10.30 -2.46 23.28
CA THR A 412 -9.25 -2.79 22.33
C THR A 412 -9.36 -1.88 21.11
N THR A 413 -8.44 -0.93 20.99
CA THR A 413 -8.27 -0.09 19.80
C THR A 413 -7.91 -1.02 18.64
N GLU A 414 -8.81 -1.13 17.67
CA GLU A 414 -8.64 -2.02 16.53
C GLU A 414 -7.55 -1.45 15.62
N SER A 415 -6.50 -2.22 15.32
CA SER A 415 -5.35 -1.76 14.52
C SER A 415 -5.56 -1.96 13.02
N TRP A 416 -6.31 -3.00 12.65
CA TRP A 416 -6.65 -3.30 11.27
C TRP A 416 -8.02 -3.97 11.18
N LYS A 417 -8.61 -3.88 9.99
CA LYS A 417 -9.77 -4.62 9.56
C LYS A 417 -9.49 -5.29 8.22
N ILE A 418 -10.13 -6.42 7.94
CA ILE A 418 -10.03 -7.11 6.65
C ILE A 418 -11.42 -7.36 6.11
N LEU A 419 -11.64 -7.05 4.83
CA LEU A 419 -12.93 -7.30 4.19
C LEU A 419 -13.07 -8.79 3.87
N LEU A 420 -14.07 -9.44 4.47
CA LEU A 420 -14.38 -10.84 4.23
C LEU A 420 -15.86 -11.03 3.96
N GLY A 421 -16.19 -12.02 3.13
CA GLY A 421 -17.55 -12.51 3.03
C GLY A 421 -17.94 -13.09 4.38
N GLU A 422 -19.15 -12.80 4.87
CA GLU A 422 -19.60 -13.28 6.19
C GLU A 422 -19.45 -14.81 6.35
N ASN A 423 -19.77 -15.56 5.29
CA ASN A 423 -19.62 -17.02 5.24
C ASN A 423 -18.16 -17.50 5.14
N LEU A 424 -17.22 -16.58 4.89
CA LEU A 424 -15.78 -16.85 4.78
C LEU A 424 -15.01 -16.46 6.04
N VAL A 425 -15.61 -15.71 6.97
CA VAL A 425 -14.94 -15.31 8.23
C VAL A 425 -14.53 -16.52 9.05
N ARG A 426 -15.48 -17.42 9.34
CA ARG A 426 -15.22 -18.62 10.15
C ARG A 426 -14.15 -19.54 9.54
N PRO A 427 -14.19 -19.94 8.26
CA PRO A 427 -13.11 -20.73 7.70
C PRO A 427 -11.76 -19.98 7.70
N THR A 428 -11.76 -18.64 7.58
CA THR A 428 -10.53 -17.84 7.66
C THR A 428 -9.91 -17.87 9.05
N VAL A 429 -10.73 -17.83 10.11
CA VAL A 429 -10.27 -17.99 11.50
C VAL A 429 -9.63 -19.36 11.73
N TYR A 430 -10.29 -20.45 11.31
CA TYR A 430 -9.73 -21.80 11.47
C TYR A 430 -8.45 -21.99 10.64
N TYR A 431 -8.37 -21.40 9.45
CA TYR A 431 -7.17 -21.46 8.63
C TYR A 431 -6.03 -20.62 9.23
N ALA A 432 -6.32 -19.47 9.82
CA ALA A 432 -5.33 -18.67 10.56
C ALA A 432 -4.83 -19.43 11.80
N ALA A 433 -5.72 -20.07 12.56
CA ALA A 433 -5.34 -20.94 13.67
C ALA A 433 -4.43 -22.10 13.21
N TYR A 434 -4.74 -22.72 12.07
CA TYR A 434 -3.87 -23.74 11.46
C TYR A 434 -2.45 -23.19 11.15
N LEU A 435 -2.35 -22.04 10.50
CA LEU A 435 -1.05 -21.42 10.18
C LEU A 435 -0.28 -21.02 11.44
N THR A 436 -0.98 -20.58 12.49
CA THR A 436 -0.39 -20.27 13.79
C THR A 436 0.10 -21.53 14.49
N ALA A 437 -0.69 -22.62 14.49
CA ALA A 437 -0.30 -23.92 15.05
C ALA A 437 0.96 -24.47 14.38
N LEU A 438 1.08 -24.35 13.05
CA LEU A 438 2.30 -24.68 12.32
C LEU A 438 3.49 -23.81 12.73
N ALA A 439 3.28 -22.51 12.94
CA ALA A 439 4.34 -21.59 13.35
C ALA A 439 4.90 -21.94 14.74
N VAL A 440 4.06 -22.43 15.64
CA VAL A 440 4.45 -22.89 16.99
C VAL A 440 4.80 -24.39 17.05
N LYS A 441 4.82 -25.07 15.90
CA LYS A 441 5.18 -26.49 15.74
C LYS A 441 4.25 -27.49 16.44
N ASP A 442 2.95 -27.20 16.53
CA ASP A 442 1.92 -28.18 16.93
C ASP A 442 1.26 -28.81 15.70
N ASP A 443 1.90 -29.84 15.15
CA ASP A 443 1.45 -30.52 13.93
C ASP A 443 0.08 -31.22 14.11
N ASN A 444 -0.24 -31.69 15.32
CA ASN A 444 -1.50 -32.39 15.62
C ASN A 444 -2.68 -31.42 15.67
N ALA A 445 -2.50 -30.26 16.31
CA ALA A 445 -3.49 -29.19 16.27
C ALA A 445 -3.66 -28.66 14.84
N ALA A 446 -2.56 -28.47 14.11
CA ALA A 446 -2.57 -28.01 12.73
C ALA A 446 -3.40 -28.94 11.82
N GLU A 447 -3.23 -30.26 11.91
CA GLU A 447 -3.98 -31.23 11.10
C GLU A 447 -5.51 -31.12 11.33
N LYS A 448 -5.95 -31.05 12.59
CA LYS A 448 -7.37 -30.92 12.94
C LYS A 448 -7.98 -29.59 12.49
N LEU A 449 -7.23 -28.50 12.67
CA LEU A 449 -7.65 -27.16 12.29
C LEU A 449 -7.79 -27.04 10.76
N LEU A 450 -6.84 -27.61 10.00
CA LEU A 450 -6.91 -27.64 8.53
C LEU A 450 -8.10 -28.46 8.03
N ALA A 451 -8.36 -29.63 8.61
CA ALA A 451 -9.52 -30.46 8.26
C ALA A 451 -10.84 -29.72 8.49
N THR A 452 -10.95 -29.02 9.62
CA THR A 452 -12.12 -28.22 9.97
C THR A 452 -12.27 -27.02 9.03
N ALA A 453 -11.19 -26.29 8.75
CA ALA A 453 -11.18 -25.16 7.82
C ALA A 453 -11.65 -25.60 6.42
N THR A 454 -11.11 -26.71 5.91
CA THR A 454 -11.48 -27.26 4.60
C THR A 454 -12.96 -27.63 4.53
N SER A 455 -13.48 -28.30 5.56
CA SER A 455 -14.90 -28.64 5.66
C SER A 455 -15.82 -27.40 5.66
N LEU A 456 -15.43 -26.33 6.37
CA LEU A 456 -16.17 -25.05 6.39
C LEU A 456 -16.08 -24.26 5.08
N ILE A 457 -15.00 -24.43 4.32
CA ILE A 457 -14.86 -23.83 2.98
C ILE A 457 -15.85 -24.51 2.03
N GLU A 458 -15.94 -25.83 2.07
CA GLU A 458 -16.80 -26.64 1.18
C GLU A 458 -18.30 -26.53 1.50
N ASN A 459 -18.66 -26.61 2.78
CA ASN A 459 -20.06 -26.58 3.27
C ASN A 459 -20.50 -25.16 3.60
#